data_AF-A0A936GLQ6-F1
#
_entry.id   AF-A0A936GLQ6-F1
#
_cell.length_a   1.000
_cell.length_b   1.000
_cell.length_c   1.000
_cell.angle_alpha   90.00
_cell.angle_beta   90.00
_cell.angle_gamma   90.00
#
_symmetry.space_group_name_H-M   'P 1'
#
loop_
_entity.id
_entity.type
_entity.pdbx_description
1 polymer ?
#
loop_
_entity_poly.entity_id
_entity_poly.type
_entity_poly.pdbx_seq_one_letter_code
_entity_poly.pdbx_strand_id
1 'polypeptide(L)'
;MVACNTLKVGQSFPNYIALCKFLDEPIKKGGAKINQLKHWQTCFIWEKQKQKYIIVHIIKPLCRRPHLQRENSKWYREVAIILLNKIAETIANGNNNDGFNELVLTSIEAYMILGLCNGKLRNIKTEDFLPEIPEHIRIGFYNEATSVFRDILRNVLESLDRQLIITYEKTYRFSKENTKNTKVACFEEKTIIRKIIRELLDKKKLKNEQAVYLLHQEVSFYKELQQLLEENGFYNCYKVYRIGFTKSCLPSFQNYVNSLTEQDSARLNINSKVYNELKDEKFIGSIRFKSDSLENWLDGISRINKLIEITIPLLD
;
A
#
# COMPACT_ATOMS: atom_id res chain seq x y z
N MET A 1 1.44 -3.02 29.66
CA MET A 1 -0.02 -3.20 29.88
C MET A 1 -0.49 -2.36 31.07
N VAL A 2 -1.79 -1.99 31.10
CA VAL A 2 -2.59 -1.47 32.25
C VAL A 2 -2.39 -0.02 32.77
N ALA A 3 -2.91 1.02 32.08
CA ALA A 3 -3.11 2.33 32.77
C ALA A 3 -4.25 3.22 32.23
N CYS A 4 -4.74 3.01 31.01
CA CYS A 4 -5.68 3.97 30.42
C CYS A 4 -7.14 3.83 30.89
N ASN A 5 -7.54 2.65 31.39
CA ASN A 5 -8.87 2.45 31.99
C ASN A 5 -8.96 2.94 33.45
N THR A 6 -7.89 3.50 34.02
CA THR A 6 -7.87 3.96 35.42
C THR A 6 -7.94 5.49 35.58
N LEU A 7 -7.96 6.26 34.49
CA LEU A 7 -8.15 7.71 34.56
C LEU A 7 -9.57 8.02 35.05
N LYS A 8 -9.71 8.87 36.07
CA LYS A 8 -11.02 9.26 36.64
C LYS A 8 -11.29 10.75 36.47
N VAL A 9 -12.56 11.10 36.31
CA VAL A 9 -13.02 12.50 36.37
C VAL A 9 -12.73 13.06 37.77
N GLY A 10 -12.26 14.31 37.83
CA GLY A 10 -11.82 14.98 39.05
C GLY A 10 -10.37 14.65 39.46
N GLN A 11 -9.72 13.69 38.80
CA GLN A 11 -8.34 13.34 39.11
C GLN A 11 -7.40 14.49 38.73
N SER A 12 -6.42 14.74 39.59
CA SER A 12 -5.58 15.93 39.50
C SER A 12 -4.10 15.57 39.49
N PHE A 13 -3.35 16.12 38.54
CA PHE A 13 -1.93 15.86 38.34
C PHE A 13 -1.12 17.15 38.49
N PRO A 14 -0.05 17.16 39.31
CA PRO A 14 0.66 18.39 39.68
C PRO A 14 1.33 19.07 38.48
N ASN A 15 1.73 18.30 37.48
CA ASN A 15 2.33 18.81 36.25
C ASN A 15 2.17 17.80 35.10
N TYR A 16 2.55 18.26 33.90
CA TYR A 16 2.57 17.44 32.69
C TYR A 16 3.41 16.16 32.84
N ILE A 17 4.52 16.21 33.60
CA ILE A 17 5.39 15.03 33.81
C ILE A 17 4.65 13.97 34.61
N ALA A 18 3.94 14.35 35.67
CA ALA A 18 3.15 13.44 36.48
C ALA A 18 1.98 12.83 35.68
N LEU A 19 1.35 13.63 34.81
CA LEU A 19 0.32 13.13 33.90
C LEU A 19 0.90 12.14 32.88
N CYS A 20 2.05 12.43 32.27
CA CYS A 20 2.78 11.50 31.39
C CYS A 20 3.08 10.19 32.10
N LYS A 21 3.63 10.24 33.32
CA LYS A 21 3.96 9.04 34.11
C LYS A 21 2.73 8.20 34.41
N PHE A 22 1.62 8.84 34.78
CA PHE A 22 0.36 8.13 35.05
C PHE A 22 -0.21 7.46 33.81
N LEU A 23 -0.15 8.15 32.66
CA LEU A 23 -0.62 7.62 31.38
C LEU A 23 0.35 6.63 30.72
N ASP A 24 1.53 6.43 31.32
CA ASP A 24 2.67 5.72 30.74
C ASP A 24 3.05 6.23 29.33
N GLU A 25 3.12 7.54 29.20
CA GLU A 25 3.45 8.26 27.97
C GLU A 25 4.83 8.90 28.06
N PRO A 26 5.63 8.92 26.97
CA PRO A 26 6.93 9.58 26.96
C PRO A 26 6.80 11.09 27.23
N ILE A 27 7.72 11.61 28.04
CA ILE A 27 7.82 13.05 28.34
C ILE A 27 8.43 13.74 27.12
N LYS A 28 7.64 14.60 26.45
CA LYS A 28 8.05 15.36 25.27
C LYS A 28 8.32 16.83 25.61
N LYS A 29 9.04 17.53 24.73
CA LYS A 29 9.33 18.98 24.81
C LYS A 29 8.96 19.68 23.50
N GLY A 30 8.84 21.01 23.53
CA GLY A 30 8.57 21.84 22.34
C GLY A 30 7.29 21.47 21.59
N GLY A 31 7.34 21.50 20.25
CA GLY A 31 6.19 21.16 19.39
C GLY A 31 5.64 19.75 19.59
N ALA A 32 6.50 18.79 19.95
CA ALA A 32 6.09 17.41 20.23
C ALA A 32 5.19 17.31 21.47
N LYS A 33 5.41 18.17 22.47
CA LYS A 33 4.53 18.30 23.65
C LYS A 33 3.17 18.88 23.25
N ILE A 34 3.16 19.91 22.41
CA ILE A 34 1.92 20.56 21.93
C ILE A 34 1.05 19.53 21.20
N ASN A 35 1.63 18.75 20.30
CA ASN A 35 0.90 17.73 19.55
C ASN A 35 0.38 16.61 20.44
N GLN A 36 1.15 16.19 21.45
CA GLN A 36 0.68 15.18 22.41
C GLN A 36 -0.51 15.69 23.24
N LEU A 37 -0.47 16.95 23.68
CA LEU A 37 -1.62 17.58 24.34
C LEU A 37 -2.82 17.62 23.40
N LYS A 38 -2.69 18.11 22.16
CA LYS A 38 -3.78 18.12 21.17
C LYS A 38 -4.40 16.73 20.97
N HIS A 39 -3.57 15.69 20.92
CA HIS A 39 -4.07 14.32 20.82
C HIS A 39 -4.91 13.94 22.05
N TRP A 40 -4.42 14.22 23.25
CA TRP A 40 -5.16 13.94 24.49
C TRP A 40 -6.51 14.66 24.57
N GLN A 41 -6.65 15.87 23.99
CA GLN A 41 -7.93 16.59 23.96
C GLN A 41 -9.02 15.83 23.21
N THR A 42 -8.64 14.94 22.29
CA THR A 42 -9.59 14.06 21.59
C THR A 42 -10.07 12.89 22.47
N CYS A 43 -9.40 12.63 23.60
CA CYS A 43 -9.69 11.52 24.51
C CYS A 43 -10.30 11.98 25.84
N PHE A 44 -9.85 13.10 26.39
CA PHE A 44 -10.38 13.67 27.63
C PHE A 44 -10.15 15.18 27.67
N ILE A 45 -11.02 15.88 28.39
CA ILE A 45 -10.94 17.32 28.63
C ILE A 45 -10.30 17.54 29.99
N TRP A 46 -9.38 18.50 30.06
CA TRP A 46 -8.75 18.91 31.31
C TRP A 46 -8.72 20.42 31.43
N GLU A 47 -8.71 20.89 32.68
CA GLU A 47 -8.43 22.26 33.02
C GLU A 47 -7.00 22.39 33.54
N LYS A 48 -6.34 23.48 33.15
CA LYS A 48 -5.00 23.79 33.61
C LYS A 48 -5.08 24.87 34.69
N GLN A 49 -4.73 24.51 35.92
CA GLN A 49 -4.61 25.45 37.03
C GLN A 49 -3.13 25.65 37.36
N LYS A 50 -2.56 26.78 36.94
CA LYS A 50 -1.10 27.06 37.00
C LYS A 50 -0.30 25.97 36.27
N GLN A 51 0.33 25.04 37.00
CA GLN A 51 1.05 23.91 36.42
C GLN A 51 0.27 22.59 36.49
N LYS A 52 -0.83 22.57 37.25
CA LYS A 52 -1.65 21.40 37.55
C LYS A 52 -2.66 21.13 36.42
N TYR A 53 -2.91 19.85 36.15
CA TYR A 53 -3.88 19.36 35.18
C TYR A 53 -4.99 18.64 35.92
N ILE A 54 -6.25 19.04 35.73
CA ILE A 54 -7.43 18.43 36.37
C ILE A 54 -8.31 17.85 35.28
N ILE A 55 -8.59 16.55 35.35
CA ILE A 55 -9.44 15.87 34.37
C ILE A 55 -10.91 16.24 34.64
N VAL A 56 -11.54 16.94 33.71
CA VAL A 56 -12.93 17.41 33.84
C VAL A 56 -13.90 16.41 33.24
N HIS A 57 -13.53 15.80 32.12
CA HIS A 57 -14.40 14.88 31.41
C HIS A 57 -13.58 13.88 30.59
N ILE A 58 -14.05 12.64 30.47
CA ILE A 58 -13.40 11.59 29.67
C ILE A 58 -14.33 11.28 28.50
N ILE A 59 -13.87 11.53 27.28
CA ILE A 59 -14.62 11.32 26.03
C ILE A 59 -14.52 9.85 25.61
N LYS A 60 -13.29 9.33 25.58
CA LYS A 60 -13.00 7.92 25.23
C LYS A 60 -11.70 7.47 25.91
N PRO A 61 -11.58 6.18 26.26
CA PRO A 61 -10.35 5.66 26.85
C PRO A 61 -9.17 5.90 25.91
N LEU A 62 -8.03 6.28 26.46
CA LEU A 62 -6.77 6.34 25.71
C LEU A 62 -6.44 4.91 25.26
N CYS A 63 -6.70 4.58 24.00
CA CYS A 63 -6.15 3.36 23.43
C CYS A 63 -4.63 3.53 23.43
N ARG A 64 -3.94 2.80 24.31
CA ARG A 64 -2.48 2.72 24.31
C ARG A 64 -2.10 2.25 22.92
N ARG A 65 -1.52 3.13 22.11
CA ARG A 65 -0.90 2.75 20.84
C ARG A 65 0.29 1.87 21.24
N PRO A 66 0.24 0.53 21.07
CA PRO A 66 1.27 -0.37 21.60
C PRO A 66 2.59 -0.06 20.90
N HIS A 67 3.43 0.82 21.46
CA HIS A 67 4.60 1.37 20.76
C HIS A 67 4.41 1.39 19.25
N LEU A 68 3.27 1.94 18.78
CA LEU A 68 3.00 1.93 17.34
C LEU A 68 4.11 2.81 16.80
N GLN A 69 5.11 2.14 16.21
CA GLN A 69 6.01 2.71 15.24
C GLN A 69 5.13 3.67 14.47
N ARG A 70 5.49 4.97 14.50
CA ARG A 70 4.83 6.04 13.77
C ARG A 70 4.11 5.43 12.58
N GLU A 71 2.78 5.58 12.50
CA GLU A 71 2.04 5.20 11.30
C GLU A 71 2.68 6.02 10.17
N ASN A 72 3.71 5.46 9.52
CA ASN A 72 4.69 6.21 8.75
C ASN A 72 4.13 6.56 7.38
N SER A 73 2.96 6.03 7.04
CA SER A 73 2.29 6.17 5.78
C SER A 73 0.86 6.65 6.03
N LYS A 74 0.46 7.74 5.36
CA LYS A 74 -0.92 8.26 5.34
C LYS A 74 -1.95 7.25 4.81
N TRP A 75 -1.46 6.15 4.24
CA TRP A 75 -2.20 5.05 3.65
C TRP A 75 -2.35 3.84 4.58
N TYR A 76 -1.56 3.78 5.65
CA TYR A 76 -1.36 2.54 6.41
C TYR A 76 -2.66 1.98 6.95
N ARG A 77 -3.45 2.80 7.65
CA ARG A 77 -4.65 2.35 8.34
C ARG A 77 -5.62 1.66 7.37
N GLU A 78 -6.00 2.35 6.30
CA GLU A 78 -7.04 1.85 5.40
C GLU A 78 -6.55 0.64 4.59
N VAL A 79 -5.31 0.68 4.08
CA VAL A 79 -4.74 -0.41 3.29
C VAL A 79 -4.53 -1.65 4.17
N ALA A 80 -4.08 -1.45 5.41
CA ALA A 80 -3.94 -2.54 6.38
C ALA A 80 -5.31 -3.18 6.62
N ILE A 81 -6.36 -2.42 6.94
CA ILE A 81 -7.72 -2.99 7.15
C ILE A 81 -8.14 -3.89 5.98
N ILE A 82 -8.01 -3.41 4.74
CA ILE A 82 -8.45 -4.17 3.55
C ILE A 82 -7.59 -5.43 3.34
N LEU A 83 -6.26 -5.30 3.40
CA LEU A 83 -5.36 -6.43 3.18
C LEU A 83 -5.50 -7.49 4.27
N LEU A 84 -5.63 -7.04 5.53
CA LEU A 84 -5.78 -7.90 6.68
C LEU A 84 -7.13 -8.64 6.66
N ASN A 85 -8.22 -7.97 6.26
CA ASN A 85 -9.51 -8.64 6.00
C ASN A 85 -9.37 -9.70 4.89
N LYS A 86 -8.62 -9.40 3.83
CA LYS A 86 -8.40 -10.39 2.76
C LYS A 86 -7.63 -11.63 3.25
N ILE A 87 -6.68 -11.44 4.16
CA ILE A 87 -5.97 -12.53 4.82
C ILE A 87 -6.93 -13.34 5.70
N ALA A 88 -7.78 -12.67 6.49
CA ALA A 88 -8.77 -13.34 7.33
C ALA A 88 -9.76 -14.17 6.50
N GLU A 89 -10.27 -13.65 5.38
CA GLU A 89 -11.08 -14.42 4.41
C GLU A 89 -10.34 -15.66 3.89
N THR A 90 -9.04 -15.51 3.58
CA THR A 90 -8.21 -16.61 3.07
C THR A 90 -8.05 -17.71 4.13
N ILE A 91 -7.90 -17.35 5.40
CA ILE A 91 -7.85 -18.29 6.52
C ILE A 91 -9.21 -18.98 6.71
N ALA A 92 -10.32 -18.22 6.65
CA ALA A 92 -11.66 -18.76 6.84
C ALA A 92 -12.08 -19.74 5.74
N ASN A 93 -11.63 -19.50 4.50
CA ASN A 93 -11.92 -20.34 3.34
C ASN A 93 -10.93 -21.50 3.18
N GLY A 94 -9.76 -21.45 3.82
CA GLY A 94 -8.78 -22.53 3.85
C GLY A 94 -9.13 -23.58 4.91
N ASN A 95 -8.71 -24.83 4.71
CA ASN A 95 -8.80 -25.84 5.76
C ASN A 95 -8.06 -25.35 7.02
N ASN A 96 -8.73 -25.52 8.15
CA ASN A 96 -8.47 -24.94 9.48
C ASN A 96 -7.10 -25.27 10.14
N ASN A 97 -6.01 -25.37 9.40
CA ASN A 97 -4.70 -25.69 9.96
C ASN A 97 -4.07 -24.44 10.58
N ASP A 98 -3.56 -24.58 11.81
CA ASP A 98 -2.74 -23.57 12.51
C ASP A 98 -1.36 -23.33 11.85
N GLY A 99 -1.10 -24.00 10.73
CA GLY A 99 0.16 -23.93 9.99
C GLY A 99 0.36 -22.63 9.19
N PHE A 100 1.43 -22.63 8.41
CA PHE A 100 1.76 -21.56 7.49
C PHE A 100 0.74 -21.48 6.36
N ASN A 101 0.16 -20.30 6.19
CA ASN A 101 -0.76 -19.97 5.11
C ASN A 101 -0.11 -18.92 4.19
N GLU A 102 -0.51 -18.90 2.93
CA GLU A 102 0.00 -17.94 1.96
C GLU A 102 -1.09 -17.33 1.08
N LEU A 103 -0.90 -16.06 0.74
CA LEU A 103 -1.66 -15.32 -0.25
C LEU A 103 -0.70 -14.85 -1.33
N VAL A 104 -0.97 -15.26 -2.58
CA VAL A 104 -0.14 -14.93 -3.74
C VAL A 104 -0.93 -14.02 -4.67
N LEU A 105 -0.44 -12.80 -4.87
CA LEU A 105 -1.11 -11.76 -5.66
C LEU A 105 -0.17 -11.20 -6.73
N THR A 106 -0.66 -11.01 -7.94
CA THR A 106 -0.03 -10.10 -8.89
C THR A 106 -0.16 -8.65 -8.40
N SER A 107 0.63 -7.72 -8.96
CA SER A 107 0.53 -6.30 -8.60
C SER A 107 -0.86 -5.74 -8.88
N ILE A 108 -1.44 -6.10 -10.03
CA ILE A 108 -2.77 -5.62 -10.42
C ILE A 108 -3.87 -6.16 -9.51
N GLU A 109 -3.80 -7.44 -9.13
CA GLU A 109 -4.75 -8.03 -8.17
C GLU A 109 -4.68 -7.34 -6.81
N ALA A 110 -3.46 -7.06 -6.32
CA ALA A 110 -3.28 -6.32 -5.07
C ALA A 110 -3.90 -4.91 -5.17
N TYR A 111 -3.66 -4.19 -6.25
CA TYR A 111 -4.23 -2.84 -6.43
C TYR A 111 -5.76 -2.86 -6.50
N MET A 112 -6.36 -3.83 -7.21
CA MET A 112 -7.81 -3.98 -7.28
C MET A 112 -8.42 -4.35 -5.92
N ILE A 113 -7.80 -5.27 -5.17
CA ILE A 113 -8.28 -5.65 -3.83
C ILE A 113 -8.33 -4.43 -2.90
N LEU A 114 -7.30 -3.59 -2.97
CA LEU A 114 -7.15 -2.37 -2.19
C LEU A 114 -8.04 -1.22 -2.66
N GLY A 115 -8.72 -1.34 -3.81
CA GLY A 115 -9.53 -0.26 -4.40
C GLY A 115 -8.72 0.80 -5.15
N LEU A 116 -7.40 0.66 -5.28
CA LEU A 116 -6.53 1.67 -5.91
C LEU A 116 -6.83 1.87 -7.40
N CYS A 117 -7.38 0.86 -8.06
CA CYS A 117 -7.81 0.92 -9.45
C CYS A 117 -8.95 -0.05 -9.70
N ASN A 118 -9.75 0.20 -10.73
CA ASN A 118 -10.74 -0.75 -11.22
C ASN A 118 -10.12 -1.75 -12.21
N GLY A 119 -10.95 -2.70 -12.67
CA GLY A 119 -10.53 -3.72 -13.63
C GLY A 119 -10.15 -3.18 -15.01
N LYS A 120 -10.45 -1.91 -15.33
CA LYS A 120 -10.08 -1.32 -16.62
C LYS A 120 -8.56 -1.18 -16.74
N LEU A 121 -7.84 -0.92 -15.63
CA LEU A 121 -6.37 -0.86 -15.61
C LEU A 121 -5.71 -2.14 -16.15
N ARG A 122 -6.37 -3.30 -16.02
CA ARG A 122 -5.90 -4.58 -16.55
C ARG A 122 -5.90 -4.65 -18.09
N ASN A 123 -6.77 -3.87 -18.75
CA ASN A 123 -7.09 -4.03 -20.17
C ASN A 123 -6.57 -2.90 -21.07
N ILE A 124 -5.92 -1.87 -20.52
CA ILE A 124 -5.58 -0.62 -21.27
C ILE A 124 -4.44 -0.78 -22.30
N LYS A 125 -3.94 -1.99 -22.51
CA LYS A 125 -3.09 -2.30 -23.67
C LYS A 125 -3.86 -2.34 -24.99
N THR A 126 -5.20 -2.33 -24.98
CA THR A 126 -5.99 -2.20 -26.20
C THR A 126 -6.24 -0.73 -26.53
N GLU A 127 -6.03 -0.37 -27.79
CA GLU A 127 -6.32 0.95 -28.38
C GLU A 127 -7.77 1.41 -28.14
N ASP A 128 -8.64 0.47 -27.79
CA ASP A 128 -10.09 0.59 -27.60
C ASP A 128 -10.54 1.56 -26.50
N PHE A 129 -9.72 1.82 -25.46
CA PHE A 129 -10.29 2.39 -24.24
C PHE A 129 -10.44 3.93 -24.22
N LEU A 130 -9.60 4.68 -24.94
CA LEU A 130 -9.70 6.15 -25.14
C LEU A 130 -8.79 6.57 -26.32
N PRO A 131 -9.21 6.37 -27.59
CA PRO A 131 -8.38 6.72 -28.76
C PRO A 131 -8.09 8.22 -28.88
N GLU A 132 -8.92 9.06 -28.29
CA GLU A 132 -8.77 10.52 -28.27
C GLU A 132 -7.61 11.01 -27.39
N ILE A 133 -7.10 10.17 -26.47
CA ILE A 133 -5.94 10.52 -25.64
C ILE A 133 -4.67 9.97 -26.29
N PRO A 134 -3.67 10.83 -26.59
CA PRO A 134 -2.41 10.40 -27.17
C PRO A 134 -1.73 9.30 -26.35
N GLU A 135 -1.18 8.30 -27.05
CA GLU A 135 -0.57 7.12 -26.44
C GLU A 135 0.49 7.46 -25.39
N HIS A 136 1.37 8.42 -25.67
CA HIS A 136 2.41 8.85 -24.73
C HIS A 136 1.85 9.41 -23.41
N ILE A 137 0.69 10.10 -23.44
CA ILE A 137 0.02 10.61 -22.24
C ILE A 137 -0.58 9.44 -21.45
N ARG A 138 -1.23 8.50 -22.15
CA ARG A 138 -1.77 7.28 -21.51
C ARG A 138 -0.66 6.50 -20.81
N ILE A 139 0.43 6.18 -21.53
CA ILE A 139 1.58 5.44 -20.99
C ILE A 139 2.19 6.20 -19.80
N GLY A 140 2.41 7.51 -19.92
CA GLY A 140 2.95 8.34 -18.85
C GLY A 140 2.09 8.29 -17.59
N PHE A 141 0.78 8.53 -17.73
CA PHE A 141 -0.18 8.44 -16.63
C PHE A 141 -0.15 7.09 -15.93
N TYR A 142 -0.25 5.98 -16.66
CA TYR A 142 -0.31 4.66 -16.04
C TYR A 142 1.00 4.25 -15.36
N ASN A 143 2.14 4.63 -15.91
CA ASN A 143 3.43 4.39 -15.28
C ASN A 143 3.53 5.11 -13.94
N GLU A 144 3.16 6.39 -13.90
CA GLU A 144 3.20 7.20 -12.68
C GLU A 144 2.16 6.75 -11.66
N ALA A 145 0.90 6.52 -12.08
CA ALA A 145 -0.15 6.00 -11.20
C ALA A 145 0.25 4.63 -10.61
N THR A 146 0.80 3.73 -11.42
CA THR A 146 1.31 2.44 -10.95
C THR A 146 2.49 2.60 -9.98
N SER A 147 3.30 3.65 -10.12
CA SER A 147 4.36 4.00 -9.17
C SER A 147 3.76 4.36 -7.81
N VAL A 148 2.75 5.25 -7.80
CA VAL A 148 2.00 5.62 -6.59
C VAL A 148 1.40 4.39 -5.91
N PHE A 149 0.70 3.53 -6.67
CA PHE A 149 0.07 2.32 -6.12
C PHE A 149 1.09 1.34 -5.54
N ARG A 150 2.22 1.17 -6.21
CA ARG A 150 3.33 0.32 -5.76
C ARG A 150 3.91 0.82 -4.44
N ASP A 151 4.08 2.12 -4.30
CA ASP A 151 4.61 2.72 -3.08
C ASP A 151 3.61 2.60 -1.92
N ILE A 152 2.32 2.81 -2.17
CA ILE A 152 1.24 2.56 -1.19
C ILE A 152 1.32 1.13 -0.68
N LEU A 153 1.27 0.14 -1.58
CA LEU A 153 1.30 -1.27 -1.23
C LEU A 153 2.60 -1.65 -0.50
N ARG A 154 3.76 -1.24 -1.04
CA ARG A 154 5.08 -1.55 -0.45
C ARG A 154 5.18 -1.03 0.98
N ASN A 155 4.85 0.23 1.22
CA ASN A 155 4.98 0.85 2.54
C ASN A 155 4.14 0.14 3.60
N VAL A 156 2.98 -0.39 3.22
CA VAL A 156 2.08 -1.09 4.14
C VAL A 156 2.55 -2.51 4.38
N LEU A 157 2.96 -3.24 3.34
CA LEU A 157 3.57 -4.56 3.49
C LEU A 157 4.83 -4.50 4.38
N GLU A 158 5.73 -3.54 4.14
CA GLU A 158 6.93 -3.32 4.98
C GLU A 158 6.58 -3.01 6.44
N SER A 159 5.48 -2.29 6.67
CA SER A 159 5.04 -1.98 8.03
C SER A 159 4.46 -3.20 8.74
N LEU A 160 3.63 -3.99 8.05
CA LEU A 160 3.04 -5.21 8.60
C LEU A 160 4.11 -6.29 8.87
N ASP A 161 5.11 -6.40 7.99
CA ASP A 161 6.25 -7.31 8.14
C ASP A 161 7.15 -6.92 9.32
N ARG A 162 7.47 -5.63 9.47
CA ARG A 162 8.19 -5.12 10.65
C ARG A 162 7.45 -5.33 11.98
N GLN A 163 6.13 -5.42 11.93
CA GLN A 163 5.29 -5.72 13.09
C GLN A 163 5.14 -7.24 13.33
N LEU A 164 5.77 -8.07 12.50
CA LEU A 164 5.70 -9.54 12.55
C LEU A 164 4.26 -10.06 12.41
N ILE A 165 3.41 -9.32 11.71
CA ILE A 165 2.02 -9.72 11.44
C ILE A 165 1.97 -10.63 10.21
N ILE A 166 2.80 -10.33 9.22
CA ILE A 166 2.97 -11.10 7.98
C ILE A 166 4.46 -11.27 7.70
N THR A 167 4.78 -12.11 6.74
CA THR A 167 6.05 -12.04 6.00
C THR A 167 5.71 -11.85 4.54
N TYR A 168 6.45 -11.02 3.80
CA TYR A 168 6.21 -10.88 2.37
C TYR A 168 7.49 -10.82 1.54
N GLU A 169 7.40 -11.34 0.32
CA GLU A 169 8.45 -11.20 -0.68
C GLU A 169 7.90 -10.95 -2.08
N LYS A 170 8.68 -10.26 -2.92
CA LYS A 170 8.48 -10.28 -4.37
C LYS A 170 9.18 -11.50 -4.94
N THR A 171 8.42 -12.38 -5.57
CA THR A 171 8.90 -13.63 -6.16
C THR A 171 8.32 -13.81 -7.57
N TYR A 172 8.60 -14.95 -8.18
CA TYR A 172 8.08 -15.33 -9.49
C TYR A 172 7.05 -16.44 -9.36
N ARG A 173 6.07 -16.43 -10.25
CA ARG A 173 5.11 -17.51 -10.46
C ARG A 173 5.22 -17.94 -11.91
N PHE A 174 5.28 -19.25 -12.14
CA PHE A 174 5.50 -19.83 -13.47
C PHE A 174 4.91 -21.24 -13.55
N SER A 175 4.76 -21.77 -14.75
CA SER A 175 4.39 -23.17 -15.02
C SER A 175 5.62 -23.95 -15.51
N LYS A 176 5.81 -25.19 -15.03
CA LYS A 176 6.91 -26.06 -15.50
C LYS A 176 6.70 -26.60 -16.91
N GLU A 177 5.44 -26.67 -17.30
CA GLU A 177 5.00 -27.07 -18.63
C GLU A 177 4.15 -25.95 -19.18
N ASN A 178 3.83 -25.97 -20.48
CA ASN A 178 2.87 -25.04 -21.08
C ASN A 178 1.43 -25.37 -20.65
N THR A 179 1.18 -25.33 -19.35
CA THR A 179 -0.09 -25.64 -18.69
C THR A 179 -0.51 -24.48 -17.80
N LYS A 180 -1.78 -24.47 -17.40
CA LYS A 180 -2.33 -23.48 -16.46
C LYS A 180 -1.88 -23.71 -15.01
N ASN A 181 -1.22 -24.84 -14.72
CA ASN A 181 -0.76 -25.19 -13.39
C ASN A 181 0.52 -24.44 -13.06
N THR A 182 0.33 -23.26 -12.46
CA THR A 182 1.42 -22.40 -12.02
C THR A 182 1.79 -22.69 -10.57
N LYS A 183 3.08 -22.54 -10.26
CA LYS A 183 3.61 -22.58 -8.90
C LYS A 183 4.47 -21.35 -8.60
N VAL A 184 4.67 -21.08 -7.31
CA VAL A 184 5.60 -20.04 -6.85
C VAL A 184 7.03 -20.58 -6.89
N ALA A 185 7.97 -19.74 -7.36
CA ALA A 185 9.37 -20.09 -7.46
C ALA A 185 10.04 -20.28 -6.09
N CYS A 186 10.77 -21.39 -5.94
CA CYS A 186 11.64 -21.61 -4.79
C CYS A 186 12.93 -20.78 -4.89
N PHE A 187 13.84 -20.93 -3.92
CA PHE A 187 15.09 -20.16 -3.88
C PHE A 187 15.99 -20.44 -5.09
N GLU A 188 16.13 -21.71 -5.46
CA GLU A 188 16.93 -22.16 -6.60
C GLU A 188 16.35 -21.61 -7.92
N GLU A 189 15.05 -21.74 -8.10
CA GLU A 189 14.33 -21.25 -9.29
C GLU A 189 14.41 -19.72 -9.41
N LYS A 190 14.26 -18.99 -8.30
CA LYS A 190 14.50 -17.54 -8.26
C LYS A 190 15.90 -17.18 -8.72
N THR A 191 16.90 -17.98 -8.33
CA THR A 191 18.31 -17.73 -8.68
C THR A 191 18.54 -17.94 -10.17
N ILE A 192 17.97 -18.98 -10.76
CA ILE A 192 18.06 -19.26 -12.20
C ILE A 192 17.37 -18.13 -13.00
N ILE A 193 16.14 -17.76 -12.63
CA ILE A 193 15.40 -16.67 -13.28
C ILE A 193 16.19 -15.36 -13.23
N ARG A 194 16.77 -15.01 -12.07
CA ARG A 194 17.62 -13.81 -11.91
C ARG A 194 18.87 -13.86 -12.79
N LYS A 195 19.49 -15.03 -12.93
CA LYS A 195 20.64 -15.24 -13.81
C LYS A 195 20.26 -14.96 -15.27
N ILE A 196 19.16 -15.53 -15.76
CA ILE A 196 18.65 -15.31 -17.12
C ILE A 196 18.37 -13.81 -17.37
N ILE A 197 17.69 -13.14 -16.44
CA ILE A 197 17.44 -11.70 -16.53
C ILE A 197 18.76 -10.91 -16.60
N ARG A 198 19.74 -11.29 -15.77
CA ARG A 198 21.04 -10.60 -15.73
C ARG A 198 21.82 -10.78 -17.03
N GLU A 199 21.87 -12.00 -17.57
CA GLU A 199 22.53 -12.30 -18.84
C GLU A 199 21.91 -11.51 -20.00
N LEU A 200 20.58 -11.39 -20.03
CA LEU A 200 19.89 -10.59 -21.05
C LEU A 200 20.19 -9.09 -20.89
N LEU A 201 20.20 -8.57 -19.65
CA LEU A 201 20.60 -7.19 -19.37
C LEU A 201 22.03 -6.92 -19.85
N ASP A 202 22.97 -7.84 -19.58
CA ASP A 202 24.37 -7.72 -19.99
C ASP A 202 24.51 -7.80 -21.53
N LYS A 203 23.79 -8.71 -22.19
CA LYS A 203 23.72 -8.79 -23.66
C LYS A 203 23.25 -7.48 -24.29
N LYS A 204 22.28 -6.80 -23.68
CA LYS A 204 21.78 -5.49 -24.13
C LYS A 204 22.56 -4.29 -23.58
N LYS A 205 23.62 -4.51 -22.81
CA LYS A 205 24.43 -3.46 -22.16
C LYS A 205 23.58 -2.54 -21.25
N LEU A 206 22.58 -3.11 -20.58
CA LEU A 206 21.68 -2.41 -19.66
C LEU A 206 22.08 -2.67 -18.21
N LYS A 207 22.09 -1.62 -17.39
CA LYS A 207 22.47 -1.74 -15.98
C LYS A 207 21.45 -2.53 -15.15
N ASN A 208 20.15 -2.28 -15.38
CA ASN A 208 19.05 -2.84 -14.61
C ASN A 208 17.75 -2.82 -15.43
N GLU A 209 16.68 -3.43 -14.90
CA GLU A 209 15.36 -3.41 -15.55
C GLU A 209 14.78 -1.99 -15.70
N GLN A 210 15.16 -1.02 -14.86
CA GLN A 210 14.70 0.37 -15.02
C GLN A 210 15.21 0.99 -16.33
N ALA A 211 16.45 0.67 -16.73
CA ALA A 211 17.04 1.14 -17.98
C ALA A 211 16.24 0.65 -19.20
N VAL A 212 15.59 -0.50 -19.13
CA VAL A 212 14.71 -1.02 -20.20
C VAL A 212 13.58 -0.03 -20.49
N TYR A 213 12.96 0.50 -19.43
CA TYR A 213 11.86 1.47 -19.56
C TYR A 213 12.34 2.85 -19.99
N LEU A 214 13.48 3.30 -19.44
CA LEU A 214 14.06 4.60 -19.80
C LEU A 214 14.49 4.68 -21.27
N LEU A 215 14.82 3.54 -21.88
CA LEU A 215 15.22 3.44 -23.28
C LEU A 215 14.08 2.96 -24.20
N HIS A 216 12.86 2.82 -23.70
CA HIS A 216 11.68 2.37 -24.47
C HIS A 216 11.89 1.02 -25.19
N GLN A 217 12.60 0.10 -24.53
CA GLN A 217 12.92 -1.22 -25.09
C GLN A 217 12.03 -2.33 -24.53
N GLU A 218 10.95 -2.00 -23.82
CA GLU A 218 10.17 -2.94 -23.01
C GLU A 218 9.63 -4.09 -23.86
N VAL A 219 9.00 -3.78 -25.00
CA VAL A 219 8.38 -4.78 -25.88
C VAL A 219 9.42 -5.79 -26.35
N SER A 220 10.56 -5.29 -26.86
CA SER A 220 11.64 -6.15 -27.38
C SER A 220 12.31 -6.96 -26.26
N PHE A 221 12.54 -6.33 -25.10
CA PHE A 221 13.22 -6.95 -23.98
C PHE A 221 12.39 -8.06 -23.35
N TYR A 222 11.12 -7.79 -23.04
CA TYR A 222 10.26 -8.77 -22.39
C TYR A 222 9.86 -9.91 -23.32
N LYS A 223 9.78 -9.68 -24.64
CA LYS A 223 9.59 -10.75 -25.63
C LYS A 223 10.79 -11.71 -25.66
N GLU A 224 12.01 -11.18 -25.71
CA GLU A 224 13.24 -11.99 -25.67
C GLU A 224 13.43 -12.69 -24.32
N LEU A 225 13.12 -12.00 -23.22
CA LEU A 225 13.15 -12.58 -21.88
C LEU A 225 12.18 -13.75 -21.74
N GLN A 226 10.96 -13.59 -22.26
CA GLN A 226 9.96 -14.65 -22.23
C GLN A 226 10.46 -15.90 -22.96
N GLN A 227 11.04 -15.72 -24.16
CA GLN A 227 11.61 -16.84 -24.92
C GLN A 227 12.72 -17.55 -24.14
N LEU A 228 13.67 -16.80 -23.57
CA LEU A 228 14.77 -17.38 -22.77
C LEU A 228 14.26 -18.12 -21.53
N LEU A 229 13.22 -17.61 -20.87
CA LEU A 229 12.60 -18.26 -19.72
C LEU A 229 11.92 -19.57 -20.13
N GLU A 230 11.19 -19.59 -21.24
CA GLU A 230 10.54 -20.78 -21.79
C GLU A 230 11.56 -21.85 -22.20
N GLU A 231 12.68 -21.47 -22.84
CA GLU A 231 13.80 -22.35 -23.17
C GLU A 231 14.43 -23.00 -21.93
N ASN A 232 14.31 -22.37 -20.77
CA ASN A 232 14.78 -22.88 -19.47
C ASN A 232 13.66 -23.52 -18.63
N GLY A 233 12.49 -23.79 -19.20
CA GLY A 233 11.37 -24.48 -18.54
C GLY A 233 10.51 -23.60 -17.62
N PHE A 234 10.61 -22.27 -17.74
CA PHE A 234 9.82 -21.30 -16.98
C PHE A 234 8.72 -20.66 -17.85
N TYR A 235 7.67 -21.43 -18.14
CA TYR A 235 6.55 -20.95 -18.93
C TYR A 235 5.66 -19.99 -18.15
N ASN A 236 5.10 -18.99 -18.83
CA ASN A 236 4.20 -18.00 -18.23
C ASN A 236 4.79 -17.39 -16.95
N CYS A 237 6.07 -17.05 -16.95
CA CYS A 237 6.76 -16.55 -15.76
C CYS A 237 6.49 -15.05 -15.54
N TYR A 238 5.93 -14.71 -14.38
CA TYR A 238 5.64 -13.31 -13.99
C TYR A 238 5.91 -13.05 -12.51
N LYS A 239 6.10 -11.77 -12.16
CA LYS A 239 6.35 -11.32 -10.78
C LYS A 239 5.06 -11.29 -9.96
N VAL A 240 5.13 -11.76 -8.72
CA VAL A 240 4.02 -11.75 -7.75
C VAL A 240 4.52 -11.32 -6.36
N TYR A 241 3.58 -10.86 -5.53
CA TYR A 241 3.75 -10.75 -4.09
C TYR A 241 3.33 -12.07 -3.46
N ARG A 242 4.22 -12.67 -2.67
CA ARG A 242 3.91 -13.80 -1.80
C ARG A 242 3.83 -13.27 -0.37
N ILE A 243 2.67 -13.42 0.26
CA ILE A 243 2.41 -12.95 1.61
C ILE A 243 2.13 -14.17 2.48
N GLY A 244 3.05 -14.50 3.38
CA GLY A 244 2.93 -15.56 4.36
C GLY A 244 2.36 -15.07 5.68
N PHE A 245 1.52 -15.88 6.31
CA PHE A 245 0.91 -15.59 7.60
C PHE A 245 0.49 -16.88 8.32
N THR A 246 0.19 -16.77 9.61
CA THR A 246 -0.28 -17.87 10.47
C THR A 246 -1.57 -17.46 11.16
N LYS A 247 -2.37 -18.41 11.65
CA LYS A 247 -3.58 -18.05 12.42
C LYS A 247 -3.27 -17.22 13.67
N SER A 248 -2.06 -17.32 14.21
CA SER A 248 -1.63 -16.54 15.38
C SER A 248 -1.59 -15.03 15.15
N CYS A 249 -1.68 -14.51 13.92
CA CYS A 249 -1.86 -13.08 13.71
C CYS A 249 -3.32 -12.59 13.81
N LEU A 250 -4.30 -13.48 14.05
CA LEU A 250 -5.73 -13.16 14.31
C LEU A 250 -6.03 -12.24 15.49
N PRO A 251 -5.38 -12.36 16.63
CA PRO A 251 -5.54 -11.37 17.70
C PRO A 251 -5.06 -9.98 17.29
N SER A 252 -4.01 -9.89 16.45
CA SER A 252 -3.59 -8.62 15.84
C SER A 252 -4.63 -8.13 14.83
N PHE A 253 -5.31 -9.05 14.14
CA PHE A 253 -6.43 -8.77 13.24
C PHE A 253 -7.65 -8.20 13.96
N GLN A 254 -7.97 -8.59 15.20
CA GLN A 254 -9.18 -8.13 15.92
C GLN A 254 -9.23 -6.61 16.18
N ASN A 255 -8.10 -5.91 16.11
CA ASN A 255 -8.06 -4.44 16.16
C ASN A 255 -8.37 -3.77 14.80
N TYR A 256 -8.35 -4.54 13.70
CA TYR A 256 -8.50 -4.08 12.31
C TYR A 256 -9.67 -4.74 11.55
N VAL A 257 -10.09 -5.94 11.97
CA VAL A 257 -11.26 -6.68 11.46
C VAL A 257 -12.48 -6.05 12.08
N ASN A 258 -12.94 -4.99 11.43
CA ASN A 258 -14.22 -4.40 11.70
C ASN A 258 -15.20 -4.84 10.60
N SER A 259 -16.50 -4.66 10.85
CA SER A 259 -17.61 -5.06 9.97
C SER A 259 -17.38 -4.69 8.50
N LEU A 260 -18.04 -5.39 7.56
CA LEU A 260 -17.98 -5.10 6.12
C LEU A 260 -18.10 -3.59 5.79
N THR A 261 -18.90 -2.86 6.56
CA THR A 261 -19.05 -1.40 6.49
C THR A 261 -17.76 -0.61 6.69
N GLU A 262 -16.84 -1.04 7.54
CA GLU A 262 -15.54 -0.39 7.72
C GLU A 262 -14.55 -0.67 6.59
N GLN A 263 -14.65 -1.85 5.97
CA GLN A 263 -13.84 -2.17 4.78
C GLN A 263 -14.24 -1.31 3.59
N ASP A 264 -15.55 -1.12 3.38
CA ASP A 264 -16.06 -0.24 2.33
C ASP A 264 -15.70 1.23 2.60
N SER A 265 -15.79 1.68 3.85
CA SER A 265 -15.33 3.00 4.27
C SER A 265 -13.82 3.19 4.05
N ALA A 266 -13.01 2.17 4.36
CA ALA A 266 -11.57 2.19 4.13
C ALA A 266 -11.23 2.29 2.63
N ARG A 267 -11.92 1.53 1.78
CA ARG A 267 -11.80 1.61 0.32
C ARG A 267 -12.15 3.01 -0.17
N LEU A 268 -13.28 3.54 0.25
CA LEU A 268 -13.71 4.89 -0.13
C LEU A 268 -12.70 5.96 0.23
N ASN A 269 -12.16 5.89 1.43
CA ASN A 269 -11.16 6.84 1.91
C ASN A 269 -9.85 6.72 1.13
N ILE A 270 -9.40 5.49 0.79
CA ILE A 270 -8.25 5.28 -0.10
C ILE A 270 -8.52 5.87 -1.48
N ASN A 271 -9.66 5.55 -2.09
CA ASN A 271 -10.00 6.01 -3.44
C ASN A 271 -9.99 7.53 -3.50
N SER A 272 -10.59 8.20 -2.50
CA SER A 272 -10.57 9.65 -2.40
C SER A 272 -9.16 10.22 -2.24
N LYS A 273 -8.34 9.65 -1.34
CA LYS A 273 -6.96 10.09 -1.16
C LYS A 273 -6.10 9.88 -2.41
N VAL A 274 -6.26 8.74 -3.10
CA VAL A 274 -5.56 8.43 -4.36
C VAL A 274 -6.02 9.37 -5.47
N TYR A 275 -7.33 9.58 -5.60
CA TYR A 275 -7.89 10.53 -6.57
C TYR A 275 -7.28 11.93 -6.41
N ASN A 276 -7.17 12.40 -5.18
CA ASN A 276 -6.53 13.69 -4.88
C ASN A 276 -5.02 13.67 -5.19
N GLU A 277 -4.31 12.57 -4.89
CA GLU A 277 -2.89 12.44 -5.22
C GLU A 277 -2.63 12.49 -6.73
N LEU A 278 -3.48 11.83 -7.53
CA LEU A 278 -3.36 11.83 -8.99
C LEU A 278 -3.79 13.16 -9.62
N LYS A 279 -4.57 13.98 -8.91
CA LYS A 279 -4.92 15.35 -9.33
C LYS A 279 -3.91 16.40 -8.87
N ASP A 280 -2.93 16.04 -8.04
CA ASP A 280 -1.91 16.97 -7.57
C ASP A 280 -1.04 17.46 -8.74
N GLU A 281 -0.72 18.75 -8.75
CA GLU A 281 0.08 19.37 -9.82
C GLU A 281 1.46 18.72 -9.98
N LYS A 282 2.05 18.20 -8.89
CA LYS A 282 3.34 17.51 -8.98
C LYS A 282 3.21 16.17 -9.69
N PHE A 283 2.12 15.46 -9.47
CA PHE A 283 1.83 14.22 -10.20
C PHE A 283 1.62 14.54 -11.68
N ILE A 284 0.76 15.49 -12.01
CA ILE A 284 0.49 15.89 -13.39
C ILE A 284 1.78 16.35 -14.08
N GLY A 285 2.59 17.18 -13.42
CA GLY A 285 3.86 17.67 -13.95
C GLY A 285 4.92 16.58 -14.15
N SER A 286 4.78 15.41 -13.54
CA SER A 286 5.67 14.27 -13.78
C SER A 286 5.39 13.58 -15.13
N ILE A 287 4.19 13.77 -15.69
CA ILE A 287 3.78 13.21 -16.98
C ILE A 287 4.30 14.14 -18.09
N ARG A 288 5.20 13.62 -18.94
CA ARG A 288 5.80 14.42 -20.02
C ARG A 288 4.77 14.77 -21.11
N PHE A 289 4.52 16.05 -21.30
CA PHE A 289 3.80 16.57 -22.47
C PHE A 289 4.79 16.89 -23.59
N LYS A 290 4.41 16.66 -24.86
CA LYS A 290 5.27 16.91 -26.02
C LYS A 290 5.44 18.40 -26.38
N SER A 291 4.78 19.33 -25.70
CA SER A 291 4.72 20.74 -26.08
C SER A 291 4.65 21.66 -24.86
N ASP A 292 5.43 22.75 -24.89
CA ASP A 292 5.49 23.79 -23.86
C ASP A 292 4.38 24.85 -23.98
N SER A 293 3.38 24.67 -24.86
CA SER A 293 2.28 25.65 -24.94
C SER A 293 1.26 25.45 -23.80
N LEU A 294 0.81 26.57 -23.22
CA LEU A 294 -0.18 26.57 -22.13
C LEU A 294 -1.48 25.85 -22.53
N GLU A 295 -1.91 26.00 -23.79
CA GLU A 295 -3.11 25.32 -24.32
C GLU A 295 -2.94 23.80 -24.37
N ASN A 296 -1.77 23.30 -24.81
CA ASN A 296 -1.49 21.86 -24.82
C ASN A 296 -1.34 21.29 -23.40
N TRP A 297 -0.88 22.11 -22.45
CA TRP A 297 -0.81 21.74 -21.05
C TRP A 297 -2.20 21.63 -20.40
N LEU A 298 -3.08 22.61 -20.63
CA LEU A 298 -4.47 22.60 -20.14
C LEU A 298 -5.30 21.44 -20.74
N ASP A 299 -5.16 21.20 -22.04
CA ASP A 299 -5.76 20.04 -22.71
C ASP A 299 -5.19 18.71 -22.16
N GLY A 300 -3.88 18.67 -21.89
CA GLY A 300 -3.22 17.56 -21.20
C GLY A 300 -3.80 17.24 -19.82
N ILE A 301 -4.07 18.27 -19.01
CA ILE A 301 -4.71 18.13 -17.69
C ILE A 301 -6.12 17.57 -17.82
N SER A 302 -6.91 18.08 -18.76
CA SER A 302 -8.27 17.59 -19.01
C SER A 302 -8.27 16.10 -19.35
N ARG A 303 -7.32 15.66 -20.20
CA ARG A 303 -7.12 14.25 -20.57
C ARG A 303 -6.69 13.39 -19.39
N ILE A 304 -5.79 13.88 -18.53
CA ILE A 304 -5.39 13.17 -17.31
C ILE A 304 -6.56 13.02 -16.34
N ASN A 305 -7.37 14.07 -16.15
CA ASN A 305 -8.57 13.99 -15.31
C ASN A 305 -9.53 12.91 -15.81
N LYS A 306 -9.75 12.82 -17.12
CA LYS A 306 -10.54 11.75 -17.73
C LYS A 306 -9.95 10.36 -17.43
N LEU A 307 -8.62 10.21 -17.54
CA LEU A 307 -7.91 8.97 -17.18
C LEU A 307 -8.09 8.60 -15.70
N ILE A 308 -8.04 9.57 -14.79
CA ILE A 308 -8.26 9.35 -13.35
C ILE A 308 -9.68 8.83 -13.11
N GLU A 309 -10.69 9.49 -13.66
CA GLU A 309 -12.10 9.12 -13.50
C GLU A 309 -12.40 7.71 -14.00
N ILE A 310 -11.79 7.29 -15.12
CA ILE A 310 -11.99 5.93 -15.62
C ILE A 310 -11.16 4.88 -14.90
N THR A 311 -10.11 5.26 -14.16
CA THR A 311 -9.17 4.31 -13.53
C THR A 311 -9.52 4.07 -12.07
N ILE A 312 -9.86 5.13 -11.35
CA ILE A 312 -10.20 5.05 -9.93
C ILE A 312 -11.67 4.67 -9.83
N PRO A 313 -12.03 3.64 -9.03
CA PRO A 313 -13.42 3.33 -8.75
C PRO A 313 -13.99 4.43 -7.86
N LEU A 314 -14.47 5.51 -8.48
CA LEU A 314 -15.36 6.46 -7.82
C LEU A 314 -16.73 5.78 -7.70
N LEU A 315 -17.35 5.85 -6.52
CA LEU A 315 -18.74 5.42 -6.38
C LEU A 315 -19.62 6.48 -7.03
N ASP A 316 -20.48 6.03 -7.95
CA ASP A 316 -21.77 6.67 -8.21
C ASP A 316 -22.69 6.51 -6.99
#